data_AF-A0A6F9DC70-F1
#
_entry.id   AF-A0A6F9DC70-F1
#
_cell.length_a   1.000
_cell.length_b   1.000
_cell.length_c   1.000
_cell.angle_alpha   90.00
_cell.angle_beta   90.00
_cell.angle_gamma   90.00
#
_symmetry.space_group_name_H-M   'P 1'
#
loop_
_entity.id
_entity.type
_entity.pdbx_description
1 polymer ?
#
loop_
_entity_poly.entity_id
_entity_poly.type
_entity_poly.pdbx_seq_one_letter_code
_entity_poly.pdbx_strand_id
1 'polypeptide(L)'
;MKRKETWEQLEARLAVKRKGKKPEKNVTSEIMVQKMASVPSGRLKKFEPMDTRDFVPYHSSELSLDSIKKACEEFYNQPSGSCDVLASDRGPSCSRIEQVKGKKFFMIRFLAISEQANVSKTCASKSTNHNHDDNDFQKIPLINPPSISITKLLRAGKLVKSVPKNRVILIKDEFVLQNLDWFQHPPDSFDVEENQFSHGAFRDAYKAFCVKQRQHEQQECWVLKTYRKEAEDTVTNDLSLTLEAHAKKQVQMHSVAKAVTEKFRSLAPPDLGETFEYKTVFYTTYKGKAATVEPYVEGKFTKYVNNTGEVQRGRVEVVEKAECLVHYSYEYSNKSFMLLDVQGTGFQLYDPEIATKDLFCKSDSTEIMFCAGNLSAIAINEFVSNHHCNKYCELMNLTKVHC
;
A
#
# COMPACT_ATOMS: atom_id res chain seq x y z
N MET A 1 15.98 -30.04 -37.27
CA MET A 1 16.05 -28.59 -36.99
C MET A 1 14.77 -27.92 -37.48
N LYS A 2 13.86 -27.51 -36.58
CA LYS A 2 12.70 -26.68 -36.94
C LYS A 2 13.20 -25.24 -37.10
N ARG A 3 13.08 -24.64 -38.29
CA ARG A 3 13.45 -23.22 -38.51
C ARG A 3 12.61 -22.34 -37.57
N LYS A 4 13.26 -21.47 -36.80
CA LYS A 4 12.60 -20.38 -36.06
C LYS A 4 11.98 -19.44 -37.09
N GLU A 5 10.67 -19.26 -37.00
CA GLU A 5 9.90 -18.28 -37.77
C GLU A 5 10.48 -16.88 -37.48
N THR A 6 10.73 -16.07 -38.51
CA THR A 6 11.29 -14.72 -38.34
C THR A 6 10.20 -13.73 -37.94
N TRP A 7 10.55 -12.67 -37.22
CA TRP A 7 9.60 -11.63 -36.79
C TRP A 7 8.80 -11.01 -37.95
N GLU A 8 9.43 -10.85 -39.11
CA GLU A 8 8.80 -10.35 -40.34
C GLU A 8 7.69 -11.29 -40.87
N GLN A 9 7.88 -12.61 -40.75
CA GLN A 9 6.90 -13.61 -41.17
C GLN A 9 5.68 -13.60 -40.23
N LEU A 10 5.90 -13.37 -38.94
CA LEU A 10 4.84 -13.22 -37.95
C LEU A 10 4.05 -11.91 -38.16
N GLU A 11 4.74 -10.79 -38.43
CA GLU A 11 4.09 -9.51 -38.74
C GLU A 11 3.24 -9.59 -40.01
N ALA A 12 3.74 -10.21 -41.07
CA ALA A 12 2.99 -10.40 -42.32
C ALA A 12 1.69 -11.20 -42.09
N ARG A 13 1.75 -12.26 -41.27
CA ARG A 13 0.58 -13.09 -40.93
C ARG A 13 -0.46 -12.33 -40.12
N LEU A 14 -0.02 -11.45 -39.21
CA LEU A 14 -0.89 -10.59 -38.42
C LEU A 14 -1.49 -9.44 -39.26
N ALA A 15 -0.75 -8.93 -40.25
CA ALA A 15 -1.22 -7.90 -41.17
C ALA A 15 -2.29 -8.42 -42.15
N VAL A 16 -2.17 -9.66 -42.63
CA VAL A 16 -3.18 -10.29 -43.51
C VAL A 16 -4.51 -10.48 -42.78
N LYS A 17 -4.50 -10.83 -41.49
CA LYS A 17 -5.73 -10.91 -40.66
C LYS A 17 -6.40 -9.54 -40.41
N ARG A 18 -5.67 -8.43 -40.58
CA ARG A 18 -6.17 -7.06 -40.35
C ARG A 18 -6.66 -6.36 -41.63
N LYS A 19 -6.49 -6.96 -42.81
CA LYS A 19 -6.92 -6.38 -44.11
C LYS A 19 -8.41 -6.60 -44.40
N GLY A 20 -9.24 -6.16 -43.47
CA GLY A 20 -10.70 -6.07 -43.60
C GLY A 20 -11.24 -4.71 -43.16
N LYS A 21 -10.57 -3.60 -43.52
CA LYS A 21 -11.12 -2.23 -43.69
C LYS A 21 -9.97 -1.26 -44.01
N LYS A 22 -10.21 -0.34 -44.96
CA LYS A 22 -9.25 0.68 -45.43
C LYS A 22 -8.86 1.66 -44.31
N PRO A 23 -7.68 2.30 -44.37
CA PRO A 23 -7.26 3.26 -43.38
C PRO A 23 -7.90 4.62 -43.68
N GLU A 24 -8.72 5.12 -42.76
CA GLU A 24 -9.02 6.55 -42.67
C GLU A 24 -7.97 7.22 -41.78
N LYS A 25 -7.68 8.48 -42.12
CA LYS A 25 -6.65 9.35 -41.53
C LYS A 25 -6.65 9.27 -40.00
N ASN A 26 -5.46 9.13 -39.41
CA ASN A 26 -5.21 9.11 -37.96
C ASN A 26 -5.93 10.26 -37.23
N VAL A 27 -7.12 9.98 -36.72
CA VAL A 27 -7.74 10.69 -35.61
C VAL A 27 -7.15 10.07 -34.35
N THR A 28 -6.57 10.88 -33.46
CA THR A 28 -6.12 10.40 -32.15
C THR A 28 -7.32 9.77 -31.44
N SER A 29 -7.32 8.45 -31.33
CA SER A 29 -8.44 7.66 -30.79
C SER A 29 -8.65 7.87 -29.29
N GLU A 30 -7.82 8.68 -28.63
CA GLU A 30 -7.81 8.92 -27.20
C GLU A 30 -7.37 10.35 -26.89
N ILE A 31 -7.94 10.95 -25.85
CA ILE A 31 -7.54 12.23 -25.25
C ILE A 31 -7.03 12.01 -23.83
N MET A 32 -6.01 12.77 -23.39
CA MET A 32 -5.51 12.67 -22.02
C MET A 32 -6.32 13.58 -21.09
N VAL A 33 -6.82 13.04 -19.99
CA VAL A 33 -7.73 13.73 -19.06
C VAL A 33 -7.21 13.62 -17.63
N GLN A 34 -7.30 14.70 -16.87
CA GLN A 34 -7.09 14.72 -15.42
C GLN A 34 -8.40 15.08 -14.74
N LYS A 35 -8.94 14.16 -13.93
CA LYS A 35 -10.09 14.43 -13.09
C LYS A 35 -9.68 15.27 -11.87
N MET A 36 -10.43 16.34 -11.65
CA MET A 36 -10.22 17.33 -10.60
C MET A 36 -11.42 17.34 -9.65
N ALA A 37 -11.19 17.75 -8.40
CA ALA A 37 -12.26 17.97 -7.43
C ALA A 37 -13.31 18.97 -7.96
N SER A 38 -14.58 18.80 -7.57
CA SER A 38 -15.68 19.67 -8.02
C SER A 38 -15.56 21.09 -7.46
N VAL A 39 -15.00 21.22 -6.26
CA VAL A 39 -14.76 22.48 -5.54
C VAL A 39 -13.27 22.71 -5.30
N PRO A 40 -12.79 23.95 -5.40
CA PRO A 40 -11.41 24.27 -5.06
C PRO A 40 -11.22 24.23 -3.53
N SER A 41 -10.05 23.78 -3.09
CA SER A 41 -9.71 23.66 -1.67
C SER A 41 -8.37 24.32 -1.34
N GLY A 42 -8.07 24.42 -0.04
CA GLY A 42 -6.81 24.97 0.48
C GLY A 42 -6.65 26.48 0.33
N ARG A 43 -5.54 26.99 0.89
CA ARG A 43 -5.23 28.43 0.94
C ARG A 43 -5.07 29.07 -0.44
N LEU A 44 -4.69 28.28 -1.45
CA LEU A 44 -4.48 28.73 -2.82
C LEU A 44 -5.72 28.56 -3.73
N LYS A 45 -6.86 28.09 -3.19
CA LYS A 45 -8.11 27.84 -3.93
C LYS A 45 -7.87 27.07 -5.24
N LYS A 46 -7.20 25.92 -5.13
CA LYS A 46 -6.84 25.06 -6.26
C LYS A 46 -7.83 23.89 -6.36
N PHE A 47 -8.16 23.47 -7.57
CA PHE A 47 -8.80 22.19 -7.79
C PHE A 47 -7.75 21.09 -7.62
N GLU A 48 -7.97 20.18 -6.68
CA GLU A 48 -7.04 19.08 -6.44
C GLU A 48 -7.32 17.91 -7.39
N PRO A 49 -6.29 17.29 -7.99
CA PRO A 49 -6.46 16.06 -8.76
C PRO A 49 -7.07 14.96 -7.88
N MET A 50 -8.12 14.30 -8.37
CA MET A 50 -8.76 13.21 -7.62
C MET A 50 -8.05 11.86 -7.80
N ASP A 51 -7.48 11.65 -9.00
CA ASP A 51 -6.93 10.36 -9.44
C ASP A 51 -5.69 10.60 -10.34
N THR A 52 -5.11 9.52 -10.87
CA THR A 52 -4.10 9.62 -11.95
C THR A 52 -4.72 10.09 -13.27
N ARG A 53 -3.90 10.51 -14.24
CA ARG A 53 -4.37 10.89 -15.58
C ARG A 53 -4.90 9.67 -16.33
N ASP A 54 -6.01 9.84 -17.02
CA ASP A 54 -6.65 8.82 -17.85
C ASP A 54 -6.50 9.12 -19.34
N PHE A 55 -6.53 8.08 -20.16
CA PHE A 55 -6.69 8.18 -21.61
C PHE A 55 -8.15 7.85 -21.94
N VAL A 56 -8.92 8.86 -22.30
CA VAL A 56 -10.35 8.74 -22.60
C VAL A 56 -10.52 8.47 -24.09
N PRO A 57 -11.19 7.37 -24.50
CA PRO A 57 -11.47 7.11 -25.90
C PRO A 57 -12.23 8.25 -26.56
N TYR A 58 -11.78 8.67 -27.73
CA TYR A 58 -12.30 9.84 -28.43
C TYR A 58 -12.53 9.51 -29.90
N HIS A 59 -13.81 9.50 -30.29
CA HIS A 59 -14.26 9.02 -31.60
C HIS A 59 -14.85 10.14 -32.48
N SER A 60 -14.85 11.39 -32.00
CA SER A 60 -15.33 12.53 -32.79
C SER A 60 -14.28 12.97 -33.79
N SER A 61 -14.72 13.32 -35.00
CA SER A 61 -13.86 13.87 -36.06
C SER A 61 -13.37 15.29 -35.76
N GLU A 62 -14.02 16.00 -34.84
CA GLU A 62 -13.77 17.41 -34.56
C GLU A 62 -13.64 17.68 -33.05
N LEU A 63 -12.53 18.31 -32.65
CA LEU A 63 -12.17 18.60 -31.26
C LEU A 63 -12.90 19.84 -30.73
N SER A 64 -14.06 19.63 -30.10
CA SER A 64 -14.86 20.66 -29.44
C SER A 64 -15.03 20.39 -27.94
N LEU A 65 -15.36 21.41 -27.14
CA LEU A 65 -15.64 21.22 -25.71
C LEU A 65 -16.79 20.23 -25.47
N ASP A 66 -17.84 20.27 -26.28
CA ASP A 66 -18.99 19.37 -26.13
C ASP A 66 -18.63 17.92 -26.42
N SER A 67 -17.82 17.68 -27.45
CA SER A 67 -17.33 16.33 -27.76
C SER A 67 -16.40 15.77 -26.66
N ILE A 68 -15.59 16.62 -26.03
CA ILE A 68 -14.73 16.24 -24.90
C ILE A 68 -15.60 15.90 -23.69
N LYS A 69 -16.54 16.79 -23.33
CA LYS A 69 -17.46 16.59 -22.21
C LYS A 69 -18.23 15.28 -22.38
N LYS A 70 -18.81 15.05 -23.55
CA LYS A 70 -19.56 13.82 -23.86
C LYS A 70 -18.69 12.56 -23.73
N ALA A 71 -17.47 12.58 -24.29
CA ALA A 71 -16.55 11.45 -24.19
C ALA A 71 -16.17 11.16 -22.72
N CYS A 72 -15.96 12.20 -21.91
CA CYS A 72 -15.68 12.05 -20.49
C CYS A 72 -16.91 11.56 -19.69
N GLU A 73 -18.11 12.08 -19.97
CA GLU A 73 -19.36 11.62 -19.34
C GLU A 73 -19.60 10.14 -19.61
N GLU A 74 -19.44 9.70 -20.86
CA GLU A 74 -19.55 8.29 -21.25
C GLU A 74 -18.48 7.42 -20.56
N PHE A 75 -17.22 7.87 -20.54
CA PHE A 75 -16.10 7.11 -19.96
C PHE A 75 -16.21 6.96 -18.43
N TYR A 76 -16.59 8.03 -17.72
CA TYR A 76 -16.73 8.02 -16.27
C TYR A 76 -18.14 7.63 -15.78
N ASN A 77 -19.03 7.24 -16.70
CA ASN A 77 -20.43 6.91 -16.44
C ASN A 77 -21.13 8.02 -15.62
N GLN A 78 -20.98 9.27 -16.06
CA GLN A 78 -21.55 10.46 -15.41
C GLN A 78 -22.76 10.98 -16.18
N PRO A 79 -23.72 11.66 -15.50
CA PRO A 79 -24.90 12.22 -16.14
C PRO A 79 -24.54 13.19 -17.26
N SER A 80 -25.34 13.22 -18.34
CA SER A 80 -25.09 14.14 -19.44
C SER A 80 -25.24 15.59 -18.98
N GLY A 81 -24.27 16.44 -19.33
CA GLY A 81 -24.20 17.84 -18.89
C GLY A 81 -23.55 18.05 -17.52
N SER A 82 -23.05 17.00 -16.87
CA SER A 82 -22.32 17.11 -15.60
C SER A 82 -20.85 17.49 -15.78
N CYS A 83 -20.26 17.28 -16.96
CA CYS A 83 -18.84 17.51 -17.18
C CYS A 83 -18.51 18.98 -17.47
N ASP A 84 -17.56 19.51 -16.72
CA ASP A 84 -16.97 20.83 -16.92
C ASP A 84 -15.47 20.74 -17.18
N VAL A 85 -14.95 21.57 -18.09
CA VAL A 85 -13.53 21.55 -18.51
C VAL A 85 -12.85 22.80 -17.95
N LEU A 86 -11.71 22.67 -17.29
CA LEU A 86 -10.98 23.77 -16.66
C LEU A 86 -9.82 24.26 -17.53
N ALA A 87 -9.54 25.56 -17.48
CA ALA A 87 -8.41 26.17 -18.20
C ALA A 87 -7.05 25.85 -17.54
N SER A 88 -7.05 25.63 -16.22
CA SER A 88 -5.92 25.17 -15.41
C SER A 88 -6.39 24.69 -14.05
N ASP A 89 -5.48 24.23 -13.19
CA ASP A 89 -5.76 23.80 -11.82
C ASP A 89 -6.25 24.94 -10.90
N ARG A 90 -6.11 26.19 -11.33
CA ARG A 90 -6.65 27.40 -10.68
C ARG A 90 -7.54 28.22 -11.63
N GLY A 91 -7.78 27.71 -12.83
CA GLY A 91 -8.43 28.41 -13.91
C GLY A 91 -9.95 28.28 -13.86
N PRO A 92 -10.69 29.19 -14.52
CA PRO A 92 -12.13 29.06 -14.65
C PRO A 92 -12.51 27.89 -15.58
N SER A 93 -13.81 27.61 -15.61
CA SER A 93 -14.43 26.78 -16.64
C SER A 93 -14.16 27.34 -18.04
N CYS A 94 -13.80 26.48 -18.97
CA CYS A 94 -13.64 26.78 -20.38
C CYS A 94 -15.01 26.96 -21.02
N SER A 95 -15.22 28.13 -21.61
CA SER A 95 -16.36 28.45 -22.48
C SER A 95 -16.05 28.20 -23.96
N ARG A 96 -14.77 28.18 -24.35
CA ARG A 96 -14.30 27.95 -25.73
C ARG A 96 -13.04 27.08 -25.73
N ILE A 97 -12.82 26.33 -26.80
CA ILE A 97 -11.74 25.34 -26.88
C ILE A 97 -10.35 25.97 -26.88
N GLU A 98 -10.22 27.23 -27.32
CA GLU A 98 -8.97 28.00 -27.35
C GLU A 98 -8.40 28.27 -25.94
N GLN A 99 -9.26 28.18 -24.91
CA GLN A 99 -8.84 28.34 -23.52
C GLN A 99 -8.05 27.13 -23.01
N VAL A 100 -8.12 25.98 -23.70
CA VAL A 100 -7.37 24.78 -23.34
C VAL A 100 -5.95 24.86 -23.89
N LYS A 101 -4.96 24.98 -23.01
CA LYS A 101 -3.54 24.98 -23.40
C LYS A 101 -3.12 23.60 -23.93
N GLY A 102 -2.49 23.59 -25.10
CA GLY A 102 -1.79 22.42 -25.66
C GLY A 102 -2.67 21.35 -26.31
N LYS A 103 -4.01 21.46 -26.30
CA LYS A 103 -5.01 20.61 -26.99
C LYS A 103 -4.81 19.07 -26.90
N LYS A 104 -3.95 18.60 -26.00
CA LYS A 104 -3.60 17.18 -25.79
C LYS A 104 -3.89 16.71 -24.37
N PHE A 105 -4.24 17.62 -23.47
CA PHE A 105 -4.43 17.38 -22.05
C PHE A 105 -5.59 18.25 -21.54
N PHE A 106 -6.56 17.63 -20.88
CA PHE A 106 -7.78 18.30 -20.42
C PHE A 106 -7.98 18.07 -18.93
N MET A 107 -8.13 19.14 -18.15
CA MET A 107 -8.54 19.06 -16.76
C MET A 107 -10.06 19.14 -16.71
N ILE A 108 -10.73 18.17 -16.08
CA ILE A 108 -12.19 18.14 -15.98
C ILE A 108 -12.66 18.00 -14.54
N ARG A 109 -13.90 18.40 -14.27
CA ARG A 109 -14.62 18.10 -13.03
C ARG A 109 -16.06 17.74 -13.36
N PHE A 110 -16.71 17.02 -12.45
CA PHE A 110 -18.15 16.72 -12.55
C PHE A 110 -18.93 17.56 -11.54
N LEU A 111 -19.97 18.23 -12.03
CA LEU A 111 -20.87 19.08 -11.26
C LEU A 111 -22.19 18.33 -11.01
N ALA A 112 -22.76 18.53 -9.83
CA ALA A 112 -24.12 18.05 -9.56
C ALA A 112 -25.09 18.79 -10.48
N ILE A 113 -25.89 18.05 -11.25
CA ILE A 113 -26.96 18.63 -12.06
C ILE A 113 -28.06 19.07 -11.09
N SER A 114 -28.22 20.37 -10.89
CA SER A 114 -29.37 20.91 -10.16
C SER A 114 -30.62 20.71 -11.01
N GLU A 115 -31.60 19.95 -10.51
CA GLU A 115 -32.97 20.01 -11.02
C GLU A 115 -33.47 21.45 -10.88
N GLN A 116 -33.53 22.19 -12.00
CA GLN A 116 -34.51 23.25 -12.31
C GLN A 116 -33.99 24.17 -13.43
N ALA A 117 -34.42 23.91 -14.65
CA ALA A 117 -34.55 24.93 -15.70
C ALA A 117 -35.99 24.89 -16.23
N ASN A 118 -36.93 25.36 -15.41
CA ASN A 118 -38.24 25.83 -15.85
C ASN A 118 -38.86 26.69 -14.74
N VAL A 119 -38.49 27.96 -14.69
CA VAL A 119 -39.29 28.99 -14.00
C VAL A 119 -39.58 30.08 -15.01
N SER A 120 -40.71 29.94 -15.69
CA SER A 120 -41.47 31.07 -16.20
C SER A 120 -42.80 31.08 -15.45
N LYS A 121 -42.97 32.13 -14.63
CA LYS A 121 -44.25 32.75 -14.24
C LYS A 121 -45.32 31.83 -13.61
N THR A 122 -45.48 31.87 -12.29
CA THR A 122 -46.46 32.75 -11.60
C THR A 122 -46.73 32.30 -10.15
N CYS A 123 -46.87 33.31 -9.29
CA CYS A 123 -47.76 33.43 -8.13
C CYS A 123 -47.82 32.36 -7.02
N ALA A 124 -47.21 32.73 -5.89
CA ALA A 124 -47.78 32.75 -4.53
C ALA A 124 -48.90 31.76 -4.16
N SER A 125 -48.61 30.86 -3.23
CA SER A 125 -49.44 30.67 -2.02
C SER A 125 -48.71 29.83 -0.97
N LYS A 126 -49.12 30.10 0.28
CA LYS A 126 -48.55 29.70 1.55
C LYS A 126 -48.56 28.19 1.81
N SER A 127 -47.64 27.81 2.67
CA SER A 127 -47.59 26.64 3.55
C SER A 127 -48.95 26.05 3.95
N THR A 128 -49.04 24.72 3.95
CA THR A 128 -49.56 23.92 5.07
C THR A 128 -49.13 22.46 4.94
N ASN A 129 -48.78 21.88 6.09
CA ASN A 129 -48.49 20.47 6.35
C ASN A 129 -49.61 19.53 5.85
N HIS A 130 -49.23 18.31 5.43
CA HIS A 130 -49.53 17.08 6.19
C HIS A 130 -48.99 15.82 5.48
N ASN A 131 -48.35 14.98 6.31
CA ASN A 131 -48.23 13.52 6.30
C ASN A 131 -48.45 12.76 4.98
N HIS A 132 -47.47 11.95 4.61
CA HIS A 132 -47.73 10.54 4.36
C HIS A 132 -46.52 9.67 4.70
N ASP A 133 -46.83 8.59 5.42
CA ASP A 133 -46.00 7.41 5.64
C ASP A 133 -45.34 6.95 4.35
N ASP A 134 -44.04 6.66 4.41
CA ASP A 134 -43.43 5.77 3.44
C ASP A 134 -42.40 4.85 4.09
N ASN A 135 -42.54 3.59 3.70
CA ASN A 135 -41.91 2.40 4.23
C ASN A 135 -40.39 2.49 4.33
N ASP A 136 -39.86 2.07 5.48
CA ASP A 136 -38.45 1.79 5.72
C ASP A 136 -37.99 0.58 4.87
N PHE A 137 -37.73 0.83 3.59
CA PHE A 137 -36.85 -0.02 2.82
C PHE A 137 -35.42 0.32 3.21
N GLN A 138 -34.84 -0.50 4.09
CA GLN A 138 -33.41 -0.53 4.37
C GLN A 138 -32.63 -0.42 3.05
N LYS A 139 -32.04 0.76 2.80
CA LYS A 139 -31.12 0.98 1.69
C LYS A 139 -29.92 0.06 1.91
N ILE A 140 -29.91 -1.07 1.20
CA ILE A 140 -28.72 -1.91 1.07
C ILE A 140 -27.61 -1.00 0.53
N PRO A 141 -26.46 -0.87 1.22
CA PRO A 141 -25.37 -0.03 0.75
C PRO A 141 -24.95 -0.51 -0.65
N LEU A 142 -25.00 0.39 -1.63
CA LEU A 142 -24.47 0.12 -2.96
C LEU A 142 -22.95 -0.02 -2.83
N ILE A 143 -22.46 -1.25 -2.71
CA ILE A 143 -21.02 -1.52 -2.68
C ILE A 143 -20.50 -1.27 -4.09
N ASN A 144 -19.96 -0.08 -4.34
CA ASN A 144 -19.24 0.19 -5.57
C ASN A 144 -18.01 -0.73 -5.63
N PRO A 145 -17.84 -1.55 -6.68
CA PRO A 145 -16.67 -2.41 -6.80
C PRO A 145 -15.40 -1.55 -6.87
N PRO A 146 -14.29 -2.01 -6.25
CA PRO A 146 -13.03 -1.28 -6.28
C PRO A 146 -12.57 -1.05 -7.72
N SER A 147 -12.08 0.15 -8.01
CA SER A 147 -11.60 0.53 -9.34
C SER A 147 -10.39 -0.32 -9.74
N ILE A 148 -10.39 -0.85 -10.97
CA ILE A 148 -9.32 -1.68 -11.51
C ILE A 148 -8.53 -0.83 -12.50
N SER A 149 -7.21 -0.71 -12.30
CA SER A 149 -6.37 0.08 -13.22
C SER A 149 -6.38 -0.50 -14.64
N ILE A 150 -6.28 0.38 -15.64
CA ILE A 150 -6.19 -0.02 -17.05
C ILE A 150 -5.05 -1.03 -17.26
N THR A 151 -3.91 -0.85 -16.60
CA THR A 151 -2.80 -1.82 -16.65
C THR A 151 -3.22 -3.22 -16.19
N LYS A 152 -4.03 -3.33 -15.13
CA LYS A 152 -4.54 -4.60 -14.61
C LYS A 152 -5.60 -5.19 -15.54
N LEU A 153 -6.46 -4.37 -16.15
CA LEU A 153 -7.40 -4.79 -17.18
C LEU A 153 -6.68 -5.30 -18.44
N LEU A 154 -5.68 -4.57 -18.94
CA LEU A 154 -4.87 -4.97 -20.09
C LEU A 154 -4.08 -6.26 -19.83
N ARG A 155 -3.64 -6.50 -18.59
CA ARG A 155 -3.04 -7.79 -18.19
C ARG A 155 -4.00 -8.96 -18.36
N ALA A 156 -5.32 -8.76 -18.14
CA ALA A 156 -6.32 -9.81 -18.37
C ALA A 156 -6.45 -10.22 -19.84
N GLY A 157 -6.03 -9.36 -20.79
CA GLY A 157 -5.94 -9.69 -22.21
C GLY A 157 -4.81 -10.67 -22.57
N LYS A 158 -3.92 -10.99 -21.62
CA LYS A 158 -2.91 -12.05 -21.76
C LYS A 158 -3.35 -13.26 -20.94
N LEU A 159 -3.00 -14.48 -21.40
CA LEU A 159 -3.23 -15.69 -20.62
C LEU A 159 -2.52 -15.58 -19.26
N VAL A 160 -3.30 -15.44 -18.19
CA VAL A 160 -2.78 -15.47 -16.82
C VAL A 160 -2.55 -16.92 -16.45
N LYS A 161 -1.28 -17.33 -16.38
CA LYS A 161 -0.94 -18.66 -15.85
C LYS A 161 -1.29 -18.69 -14.37
N SER A 162 -2.08 -19.65 -13.94
CA SER A 162 -2.30 -19.90 -12.51
C SER A 162 -0.98 -20.33 -11.88
N VAL A 163 -0.64 -19.71 -10.75
CA VAL A 163 0.46 -20.19 -9.91
C VAL A 163 -0.05 -21.43 -9.16
N PRO A 164 0.64 -22.58 -9.23
CA PRO A 164 0.29 -23.74 -8.43
C PRO A 164 0.25 -23.39 -6.94
N LYS A 165 -0.76 -23.90 -6.23
CA LYS A 165 -0.93 -23.69 -4.79
C LYS A 165 -1.14 -25.00 -4.08
N ASN A 166 -0.57 -25.12 -2.89
CA ASN A 166 -0.76 -26.25 -1.99
C ASN A 166 -1.67 -25.85 -0.83
N ARG A 167 -2.76 -26.59 -0.66
CA ARG A 167 -3.65 -26.46 0.50
C ARG A 167 -2.93 -26.98 1.73
N VAL A 168 -2.82 -26.16 2.77
CA VAL A 168 -2.26 -26.54 4.07
C VAL A 168 -3.16 -26.05 5.20
N ILE A 169 -2.96 -26.60 6.40
CA ILE A 169 -3.56 -26.11 7.63
C ILE A 169 -2.41 -25.47 8.42
N LEU A 170 -2.57 -24.20 8.79
CA LEU A 170 -1.61 -23.47 9.62
C LEU A 170 -2.26 -23.18 10.96
N ILE A 171 -1.54 -23.48 12.03
CA ILE A 171 -1.86 -23.04 13.39
C ILE A 171 -1.00 -21.82 13.66
N LYS A 172 -1.63 -20.70 14.01
CA LYS A 172 -0.95 -19.42 14.25
C LYS A 172 -0.79 -19.23 15.75
N ASP A 173 0.45 -19.14 16.20
CA ASP A 173 0.76 -18.78 17.58
C ASP A 173 1.16 -17.30 17.63
N GLU A 174 0.43 -16.52 18.41
CA GLU A 174 0.68 -15.10 18.68
C GLU A 174 1.39 -14.95 20.01
N PHE A 175 2.39 -14.07 20.09
CA PHE A 175 3.00 -13.73 21.37
C PHE A 175 2.30 -12.54 22.01
N VAL A 176 1.75 -12.74 23.20
CA VAL A 176 1.01 -11.73 23.97
C VAL A 176 1.96 -11.08 24.98
N LEU A 177 2.50 -9.92 24.60
CA LEU A 177 3.54 -9.22 25.36
C LEU A 177 3.13 -8.87 26.80
N GLN A 178 1.85 -8.55 27.03
CA GLN A 178 1.34 -8.16 28.36
C GLN A 178 1.51 -9.28 29.41
N ASN A 179 1.39 -10.53 28.98
CA ASN A 179 1.44 -11.70 29.86
C ASN A 179 2.73 -12.52 29.65
N LEU A 180 3.56 -12.14 28.67
CA LEU A 180 4.73 -12.89 28.22
C LEU A 180 4.40 -14.35 27.86
N ASP A 181 3.26 -14.55 27.20
CA ASP A 181 2.72 -15.89 26.91
C ASP A 181 2.30 -16.03 25.44
N TRP A 182 2.10 -17.26 24.99
CA TRP A 182 1.70 -17.60 23.64
C TRP A 182 0.21 -17.93 23.56
N PHE A 183 -0.50 -17.22 22.69
CA PHE A 183 -1.89 -17.52 22.36
C PHE A 183 -1.96 -18.27 21.03
N GLN A 184 -2.47 -19.49 21.07
CA GLN A 184 -2.69 -20.30 19.88
C GLN A 184 -4.08 -20.03 19.29
N HIS A 185 -4.09 -19.54 18.06
CA HIS A 185 -5.33 -19.36 17.30
C HIS A 185 -5.86 -20.71 16.77
N PRO A 186 -7.17 -20.82 16.49
CA PRO A 186 -7.72 -21.97 15.81
C PRO A 186 -7.01 -22.26 14.48
N PRO A 187 -6.90 -23.54 14.07
CA PRO A 187 -6.30 -23.89 12.79
C PRO A 187 -7.07 -23.29 11.62
N ASP A 188 -6.34 -22.61 10.72
CA ASP A 188 -6.89 -22.02 9.50
C ASP A 188 -6.35 -22.74 8.28
N SER A 189 -7.19 -22.87 7.25
CA SER A 189 -6.74 -23.42 5.97
C SER A 189 -6.18 -22.33 5.06
N PHE A 190 -5.04 -22.60 4.43
CA PHE A 190 -4.36 -21.70 3.52
C PHE A 190 -4.06 -22.38 2.18
N ASP A 191 -4.21 -21.64 1.09
CA ASP A 191 -3.59 -21.97 -0.20
C ASP A 191 -2.26 -21.24 -0.33
N VAL A 192 -1.14 -21.97 -0.29
CA VAL A 192 0.21 -21.41 -0.37
C VAL A 192 0.79 -21.61 -1.76
N GLU A 193 1.26 -20.54 -2.40
CA GLU A 193 1.93 -20.62 -3.70
C GLU A 193 3.23 -21.44 -3.63
N GLU A 194 3.50 -22.26 -4.65
CA GLU A 194 4.69 -23.11 -4.70
C GLU A 194 6.00 -22.32 -4.82
N ASN A 195 5.95 -21.18 -5.51
CA ASN A 195 7.14 -20.37 -5.76
C ASN A 195 7.20 -19.22 -4.77
N GLN A 196 8.39 -18.98 -4.22
CA GLN A 196 8.65 -17.77 -3.46
C GLN A 196 8.56 -16.53 -4.36
N PHE A 197 8.04 -15.43 -3.82
CA PHE A 197 8.00 -14.15 -4.54
C PHE A 197 9.12 -13.20 -4.10
N SER A 198 9.78 -13.50 -2.98
CA SER A 198 10.91 -12.73 -2.44
C SER A 198 11.77 -13.62 -1.54
N HIS A 199 13.01 -13.18 -1.26
CA HIS A 199 13.92 -13.81 -0.32
C HIS A 199 14.71 -12.77 0.46
N GLY A 200 15.04 -13.09 1.71
CA GLY A 200 15.97 -12.33 2.54
C GLY A 200 17.28 -13.09 2.78
N ALA A 201 18.02 -12.65 3.79
CA ALA A 201 19.22 -13.36 4.25
C ALA A 201 18.86 -14.74 4.85
N PHE A 202 17.83 -14.80 5.71
CA PHE A 202 17.48 -16.02 6.46
C PHE A 202 16.27 -16.78 5.91
N ARG A 203 15.32 -16.08 5.28
CA ARG A 203 13.99 -16.63 4.98
C ARG A 203 13.56 -16.37 3.54
N ASP A 204 12.85 -17.31 2.96
CA ASP A 204 12.10 -17.17 1.71
C ASP A 204 10.65 -16.79 2.01
N ALA A 205 10.02 -16.00 1.14
CA ALA A 205 8.65 -15.51 1.32
C ALA A 205 7.72 -16.01 0.21
N TYR A 206 6.60 -16.60 0.61
CA TYR A 206 5.58 -17.19 -0.25
C TYR A 206 4.24 -16.49 -0.03
N LYS A 207 3.46 -16.30 -1.10
CA LYS A 207 2.09 -15.84 -0.94
C LYS A 207 1.23 -16.97 -0.41
N ALA A 208 0.42 -16.66 0.59
CA ALA A 208 -0.57 -17.55 1.16
C ALA A 208 -1.94 -16.87 1.12
N PHE A 209 -3.01 -17.65 0.95
CA PHE A 209 -4.37 -17.13 0.88
C PHE A 209 -5.22 -17.86 1.89
N CYS A 210 -5.76 -17.14 2.87
CA CYS A 210 -6.65 -17.73 3.87
C CYS A 210 -7.98 -18.13 3.21
N VAL A 211 -8.43 -19.33 3.53
CA VAL A 211 -9.53 -20.00 2.84
C VAL A 211 -10.77 -19.80 3.70
N LYS A 212 -11.52 -18.75 3.41
CA LYS A 212 -12.77 -18.48 4.12
C LYS A 212 -13.89 -19.36 3.58
N GLN A 213 -14.82 -19.73 4.46
CA GLN A 213 -15.98 -20.58 4.11
C GLN A 213 -16.98 -19.90 3.16
N ARG A 214 -16.93 -18.57 2.97
CA ARG A 214 -17.84 -17.82 2.09
C ARG A 214 -17.17 -17.46 0.76
N GLN A 215 -17.78 -17.90 -0.34
CA GLN A 215 -17.25 -17.79 -1.71
C GLN A 215 -17.21 -16.37 -2.30
N HIS A 216 -17.72 -15.35 -1.59
CA HIS A 216 -17.86 -13.97 -2.10
C HIS A 216 -16.99 -12.93 -1.39
N GLU A 217 -16.21 -13.30 -0.38
CA GLU A 217 -15.25 -12.38 0.25
C GLU A 217 -13.91 -12.43 -0.48
N GLN A 218 -13.27 -11.26 -0.65
CA GLN A 218 -11.89 -11.21 -1.14
C GLN A 218 -11.02 -12.09 -0.23
N GLN A 219 -10.34 -13.07 -0.83
CA GLN A 219 -9.36 -13.88 -0.11
C GLN A 219 -8.30 -12.96 0.48
N GLU A 220 -8.15 -13.00 1.80
CA GLU A 220 -7.08 -12.30 2.48
C GLU A 220 -5.75 -12.89 2.03
N CYS A 221 -4.86 -12.01 1.56
CA CYS A 221 -3.51 -12.38 1.18
C CYS A 221 -2.60 -12.28 2.41
N TRP A 222 -1.76 -13.28 2.57
CA TRP A 222 -0.79 -13.45 3.65
C TRP A 222 0.57 -13.77 3.05
N VAL A 223 1.60 -13.68 3.88
CA VAL A 223 2.97 -14.07 3.56
C VAL A 223 3.38 -15.18 4.53
N LEU A 224 3.71 -16.35 3.99
CA LEU A 224 4.38 -17.41 4.73
C LEU A 224 5.89 -17.26 4.51
N LYS A 225 6.67 -17.20 5.60
CA LYS A 225 8.13 -17.14 5.54
C LYS A 225 8.73 -18.42 6.12
N THR A 226 9.59 -19.08 5.34
CA THR A 226 10.29 -20.31 5.75
C THR A 226 11.79 -20.08 5.76
N TYR A 227 12.52 -20.80 6.62
CA TYR A 227 13.97 -20.71 6.67
C TYR A 227 14.63 -21.33 5.45
N ARG A 228 15.69 -20.67 5.00
CA ARG A 228 16.62 -21.19 3.99
C ARG A 228 17.56 -22.18 4.62
N LYS A 229 18.03 -23.16 3.85
CA LYS A 229 18.93 -24.21 4.36
C LYS A 229 20.20 -23.64 4.98
N GLU A 230 20.81 -22.63 4.34
CA GLU A 230 22.02 -21.98 4.86
C GLU A 230 21.77 -21.29 6.21
N ALA A 231 20.57 -20.76 6.40
CA ALA A 231 20.18 -20.13 7.66
C ALA A 231 19.93 -21.15 8.77
N GLU A 232 19.48 -22.38 8.43
CA GLU A 232 19.33 -23.46 9.41
C GLU A 232 20.67 -23.81 10.05
N ASP A 233 21.74 -23.86 9.23
CA ASP A 233 23.10 -24.13 9.71
C ASP A 233 23.61 -23.01 10.61
N THR A 234 23.44 -21.74 10.22
CA THR A 234 23.83 -20.59 11.08
C THR A 234 23.06 -20.57 12.39
N VAL A 235 21.75 -20.78 12.37
CA VAL A 235 20.94 -20.77 13.60
C VAL A 235 21.35 -21.91 14.53
N THR A 236 21.59 -23.10 13.99
CA THR A 236 21.89 -24.28 14.80
C THR A 236 23.34 -24.27 15.29
N ASN A 237 24.29 -23.95 14.43
CA ASN A 237 25.71 -24.10 14.71
C ASN A 237 26.33 -22.82 15.30
N ASP A 238 25.99 -21.65 14.76
CA ASP A 238 26.62 -20.39 15.17
C ASP A 238 25.88 -19.77 16.37
N LEU A 239 24.55 -19.88 16.41
CA LEU A 239 23.72 -19.34 17.49
C LEU A 239 23.36 -20.37 18.57
N SER A 240 23.63 -21.65 18.34
CA SER A 240 23.25 -22.75 19.25
C SER A 240 21.76 -22.75 19.60
N LEU A 241 20.89 -22.36 18.67
CA LEU A 241 19.44 -22.33 18.83
C LEU A 241 18.76 -23.34 17.90
N THR A 242 17.59 -23.82 18.30
CA THR A 242 16.70 -24.50 17.35
C THR A 242 16.01 -23.48 16.44
N LEU A 243 15.63 -23.89 15.24
CA LEU A 243 14.83 -23.04 14.33
C LEU A 243 13.51 -22.57 14.97
N GLU A 244 12.89 -23.42 15.78
CA GLU A 244 11.69 -23.07 16.54
C GLU A 244 11.99 -21.94 17.53
N ALA A 245 13.03 -22.09 18.35
CA ALA A 245 13.41 -21.07 19.33
C ALA A 245 13.74 -19.74 18.63
N HIS A 246 14.47 -19.79 17.52
CA HIS A 246 14.82 -18.59 16.75
C HIS A 246 13.58 -17.94 16.10
N ALA A 247 12.63 -18.72 15.57
CA ALA A 247 11.39 -18.19 15.00
C ALA A 247 10.49 -17.55 16.07
N LYS A 248 10.39 -18.20 17.24
CA LYS A 248 9.65 -17.67 18.39
C LYS A 248 10.27 -16.37 18.89
N LYS A 249 11.61 -16.30 19.01
CA LYS A 249 12.35 -15.08 19.35
C LYS A 249 12.10 -13.93 18.35
N GLN A 250 12.04 -14.21 17.05
CA GLN A 250 11.67 -13.20 16.05
C GLN A 250 10.25 -12.67 16.25
N VAL A 251 9.26 -13.53 16.51
CA VAL A 251 7.87 -13.11 16.76
C VAL A 251 7.75 -12.31 18.07
N GLN A 252 8.50 -12.69 19.11
CA GLN A 252 8.59 -11.93 20.36
C GLN A 252 9.18 -10.54 20.13
N MET A 253 10.32 -10.45 19.43
CA MET A 253 10.96 -9.18 19.06
C MET A 253 10.01 -8.29 18.25
N HIS A 254 9.30 -8.88 17.29
CA HIS A 254 8.31 -8.18 16.49
C HIS A 254 7.16 -7.61 17.33
N SER A 255 6.71 -8.37 18.35
CA SER A 255 5.67 -7.93 19.28
C SER A 255 6.13 -6.75 20.14
N VAL A 256 7.41 -6.70 20.54
CA VAL A 256 8.00 -5.55 21.22
C VAL A 256 8.03 -4.32 20.30
N ALA A 257 8.50 -4.46 19.06
CA ALA A 257 8.53 -3.36 18.09
C ALA A 257 7.13 -2.80 17.82
N LYS A 258 6.13 -3.69 17.72
CA LYS A 258 4.72 -3.30 17.60
C LYS A 258 4.24 -2.48 18.79
N ALA A 259 4.44 -2.96 20.02
CA ALA A 259 3.99 -2.25 21.22
C ALA A 259 4.65 -0.86 21.38
N VAL A 260 5.95 -0.75 21.09
CA VAL A 260 6.67 0.54 21.12
C VAL A 260 6.13 1.49 20.06
N THR A 261 5.85 1.00 18.85
CA THR A 261 5.32 1.81 17.74
C THR A 261 3.87 2.22 17.98
N GLU A 262 3.05 1.38 18.62
CA GLU A 262 1.71 1.75 19.07
C GLU A 262 1.78 2.87 20.11
N LYS A 263 2.75 2.81 21.03
CA LYS A 263 2.96 3.88 22.00
C LYS A 263 3.42 5.18 21.31
N PHE A 264 4.34 5.10 20.36
CA PHE A 264 4.75 6.24 19.52
C PHE A 264 3.55 6.91 18.87
N ARG A 265 2.71 6.12 18.19
CA ARG A 265 1.48 6.59 17.53
C ARG A 265 0.52 7.26 18.52
N SER A 266 0.37 6.71 19.71
CA SER A 266 -0.54 7.27 20.73
C SER A 266 -0.12 8.66 21.22
N LEU A 267 1.16 9.01 21.05
CA LEU A 267 1.76 10.29 21.43
C LEU A 267 1.93 11.24 20.24
N ALA A 268 1.70 10.77 19.01
CA ALA A 268 1.93 11.55 17.80
C ALA A 268 0.98 12.77 17.74
N PRO A 269 1.50 14.01 17.60
CA PRO A 269 0.64 15.17 17.40
C PRO A 269 -0.02 15.11 16.01
N PRO A 270 -1.16 15.80 15.80
CA PRO A 270 -1.84 15.83 14.50
C PRO A 270 -0.94 16.25 13.34
N ASP A 271 -0.02 17.19 13.58
CA ASP A 271 0.93 17.70 12.59
C ASP A 271 1.98 16.66 12.15
N LEU A 272 2.14 15.57 12.90
CA LEU A 272 2.97 14.44 12.48
C LEU A 272 2.35 13.72 11.28
N GLY A 273 1.03 13.77 11.08
CA GLY A 273 0.33 13.09 10.00
C GLY A 273 0.32 11.56 10.14
N GLU A 274 0.46 10.84 9.02
CA GLU A 274 0.45 9.37 9.01
C GLU A 274 1.63 8.77 9.80
N THR A 275 1.37 7.70 10.56
CA THR A 275 2.34 7.07 11.47
C THR A 275 2.52 5.59 11.17
N PHE A 276 3.70 5.08 11.54
CA PHE A 276 4.04 3.68 11.34
C PHE A 276 3.15 2.72 12.13
N GLU A 277 2.97 1.52 11.57
CA GLU A 277 2.34 0.35 12.18
C GLU A 277 3.20 -0.87 11.93
N TYR A 278 3.52 -1.65 12.96
CA TYR A 278 3.92 -3.03 12.72
C TYR A 278 2.68 -3.92 12.64
N LYS A 279 2.55 -4.69 11.56
CA LYS A 279 1.50 -5.72 11.49
C LYS A 279 1.79 -6.86 12.46
N THR A 280 0.76 -7.61 12.86
CA THR A 280 0.99 -8.82 13.67
C THR A 280 1.67 -9.91 12.84
N VAL A 281 2.67 -10.57 13.43
CA VAL A 281 3.35 -11.74 12.87
C VAL A 281 3.09 -12.91 13.81
N PHE A 282 2.85 -14.09 13.24
CA PHE A 282 2.55 -15.30 13.98
C PHE A 282 3.65 -16.34 13.75
N TYR A 283 3.96 -17.10 14.79
CA TYR A 283 4.71 -18.34 14.64
C TYR A 283 3.79 -19.42 14.05
N THR A 284 4.33 -20.32 13.25
CA THR A 284 3.62 -21.49 12.75
C THR A 284 4.59 -22.61 12.39
N THR A 285 4.06 -23.79 12.10
CA THR A 285 4.81 -24.91 11.55
C THR A 285 4.34 -25.20 10.14
N TYR A 286 5.27 -25.22 9.19
CA TYR A 286 5.00 -25.55 7.78
C TYR A 286 5.88 -26.73 7.35
N LYS A 287 5.25 -27.81 6.86
CA LYS A 287 5.94 -29.05 6.46
C LYS A 287 6.90 -29.58 7.54
N GLY A 288 6.48 -29.51 8.80
CA GLY A 288 7.27 -29.97 9.95
C GLY A 288 8.44 -29.07 10.36
N LYS A 289 8.58 -27.89 9.75
CA LYS A 289 9.63 -26.91 10.08
C LYS A 289 9.04 -25.62 10.61
N ALA A 290 9.80 -24.93 11.46
CA ALA A 290 9.44 -23.61 11.97
C ALA A 290 9.30 -22.60 10.82
N ALA A 291 8.25 -21.78 10.90
CA ALA A 291 7.94 -20.73 9.94
C ALA A 291 7.24 -19.56 10.65
N THR A 292 7.07 -18.46 9.93
CA THR A 292 6.22 -17.35 10.37
C THR A 292 5.19 -17.01 9.32
N VAL A 293 4.04 -16.51 9.73
CA VAL A 293 2.99 -16.06 8.82
C VAL A 293 2.49 -14.67 9.23
N GLU A 294 2.26 -13.80 8.25
CA GLU A 294 1.91 -12.40 8.46
C GLU A 294 0.98 -11.88 7.36
N PRO A 295 0.18 -10.83 7.60
CA PRO A 295 -0.66 -10.23 6.57
C PRO A 295 0.18 -9.68 5.41
N TYR A 296 -0.28 -9.84 4.17
CA TYR A 296 0.36 -9.21 3.01
C TYR A 296 -0.10 -7.76 2.85
N VAL A 297 0.83 -6.86 2.59
CA VAL A 297 0.55 -5.47 2.21
C VAL A 297 1.06 -5.24 0.78
N GLU A 298 0.20 -4.68 -0.07
CA GLU A 298 0.55 -4.36 -1.45
C GLU A 298 1.42 -3.09 -1.52
N GLY A 299 2.53 -3.18 -2.24
CA GLY A 299 3.39 -2.05 -2.58
C GLY A 299 4.86 -2.42 -2.59
N LYS A 300 5.72 -1.40 -2.64
CA LYS A 300 7.17 -1.59 -2.70
C LYS A 300 7.74 -1.74 -1.29
N PHE A 301 8.22 -2.94 -0.98
CA PHE A 301 8.97 -3.19 0.24
C PHE A 301 10.29 -2.42 0.22
N THR A 302 10.52 -1.59 1.23
CA THR A 302 11.66 -0.67 1.34
C THR A 302 12.22 -0.74 2.75
N LYS A 303 13.55 -0.81 2.86
CA LYS A 303 14.30 -0.70 4.12
C LYS A 303 14.72 0.75 4.31
N TYR A 304 14.21 1.41 5.35
CA TYR A 304 14.42 2.84 5.63
C TYR A 304 15.62 3.07 6.54
N VAL A 305 15.78 2.22 7.54
CA VAL A 305 16.95 2.18 8.43
C VAL A 305 17.38 0.73 8.55
N ASN A 306 18.67 0.41 8.44
CA ASN A 306 19.16 -0.97 8.57
C ASN A 306 19.54 -1.32 10.02
N ASN A 307 19.97 -2.56 10.24
CA ASN A 307 20.38 -3.08 11.55
C ASN A 307 21.72 -2.55 12.07
N THR A 308 22.50 -1.84 11.25
CA THR A 308 23.69 -1.10 11.71
C THR A 308 23.37 0.34 12.10
N GLY A 309 22.13 0.81 11.87
CA GLY A 309 21.73 2.20 12.12
C GLY A 309 21.90 3.13 10.93
N GLU A 310 22.36 2.63 9.77
CA GLU A 310 22.45 3.44 8.55
C GLU A 310 21.07 3.74 7.98
N VAL A 311 20.89 4.99 7.58
CA VAL A 311 19.63 5.50 7.02
C VAL A 311 19.69 5.47 5.49
N GLN A 312 18.57 5.07 4.88
CA GLN A 312 18.42 5.09 3.43
C GLN A 312 18.69 6.48 2.86
N ARG A 313 19.45 6.55 1.76
CA ARG A 313 19.71 7.81 1.07
C ARG A 313 18.44 8.40 0.46
N GLY A 314 18.25 9.69 0.66
CA GLY A 314 17.10 10.45 0.17
C GLY A 314 16.16 10.82 1.32
N ARG A 315 16.16 12.11 1.69
CA ARG A 315 15.32 12.65 2.77
C ARG A 315 13.87 12.83 2.31
N VAL A 316 13.19 11.71 2.12
CA VAL A 316 11.74 11.68 1.95
C VAL A 316 11.06 11.51 3.31
N GLU A 317 9.84 12.00 3.44
CA GLU A 317 9.10 12.02 4.71
C GLU A 317 9.09 10.68 5.46
N VAL A 318 8.87 9.56 4.75
CA VAL A 318 8.85 8.23 5.37
C VAL A 318 10.20 7.86 6.00
N VAL A 319 11.31 8.25 5.38
CA VAL A 319 12.66 7.98 5.91
C VAL A 319 12.92 8.85 7.15
N GLU A 320 12.60 10.14 7.09
CA GLU A 320 12.76 11.04 8.24
C GLU A 320 11.91 10.60 9.44
N LYS A 321 10.68 10.13 9.19
CA LYS A 321 9.83 9.54 10.23
C LYS A 321 10.40 8.23 10.77
N ALA A 322 11.04 7.42 9.91
CA ALA A 322 11.66 6.17 10.35
C ALA A 322 12.81 6.45 11.31
N GLU A 323 13.68 7.42 11.00
CA GLU A 323 14.72 7.90 11.91
C GLU A 323 14.13 8.41 13.24
N CYS A 324 13.02 9.17 13.18
CA CYS A 324 12.32 9.63 14.37
C CYS A 324 11.79 8.47 15.23
N LEU A 325 11.29 7.40 14.62
CA LEU A 325 10.83 6.21 15.35
C LEU A 325 11.99 5.46 16.02
N VAL A 326 13.12 5.32 15.32
CA VAL A 326 14.36 4.73 15.87
C VAL A 326 14.81 5.55 17.09
N HIS A 327 14.94 6.86 16.94
CA HIS A 327 15.32 7.76 18.02
C HIS A 327 14.31 7.72 19.20
N TYR A 328 13.01 7.81 18.92
CA TYR A 328 11.98 7.68 19.95
C TYR A 328 12.12 6.38 20.75
N SER A 329 12.35 5.24 20.08
CA SER A 329 12.47 3.96 20.78
C SER A 329 13.68 3.91 21.74
N TYR A 330 14.76 4.60 21.36
CA TYR A 330 15.95 4.74 22.19
C TYR A 330 15.68 5.60 23.43
N GLU A 331 14.97 6.72 23.30
CA GLU A 331 14.60 7.56 24.45
C GLU A 331 13.54 6.88 25.32
N TYR A 332 12.49 6.33 24.71
CA TYR A 332 11.39 5.63 25.36
C TYR A 332 11.89 4.50 26.28
N SER A 333 12.92 3.78 25.86
CA SER A 333 13.51 2.68 26.61
C SER A 333 14.51 3.13 27.69
N ASN A 334 14.65 4.44 27.94
CA ASN A 334 15.73 5.01 28.74
C ASN A 334 17.11 4.53 28.27
N LYS A 335 17.32 4.49 26.95
CA LYS A 335 18.57 4.06 26.29
C LYS A 335 18.91 2.58 26.51
N SER A 336 17.92 1.75 26.85
CA SER A 336 18.12 0.31 27.10
C SER A 336 18.05 -0.52 25.82
N PHE A 337 17.26 -0.08 24.84
CA PHE A 337 17.20 -0.69 23.51
C PHE A 337 16.82 0.34 22.44
N MET A 338 17.03 -0.01 21.18
CA MET A 338 16.69 0.80 20.02
C MET A 338 16.13 -0.10 18.91
N LEU A 339 14.98 0.29 18.33
CA LEU A 339 14.43 -0.35 17.14
C LEU A 339 15.31 -0.03 15.94
N LEU A 340 15.58 -1.03 15.12
CA LEU A 340 16.35 -0.95 13.90
C LEU A 340 15.72 -1.82 12.81
N ASP A 341 16.37 -1.88 11.65
CA ASP A 341 15.86 -2.60 10.47
C ASP A 341 14.40 -2.20 10.15
N VAL A 342 14.12 -0.89 10.27
CA VAL A 342 12.80 -0.31 10.01
C VAL A 342 12.49 -0.44 8.52
N GLN A 343 11.66 -1.41 8.17
CA GLN A 343 11.38 -1.79 6.79
C GLN A 343 9.93 -2.22 6.57
N GLY A 344 9.43 -2.01 5.37
CA GLY A 344 8.05 -2.35 5.02
C GLY A 344 7.54 -1.64 3.78
N THR A 345 6.23 -1.46 3.67
CA THR A 345 5.57 -0.77 2.56
C THR A 345 4.88 0.49 3.06
N GLY A 346 5.41 1.66 2.70
CA GLY A 346 4.92 2.93 3.24
C GLY A 346 5.05 2.94 4.77
N PHE A 347 3.94 3.19 5.46
CA PHE A 347 3.88 3.20 6.92
C PHE A 347 3.55 1.85 7.57
N GLN A 348 3.49 0.76 6.79
CA GLN A 348 3.22 -0.59 7.27
C GLN A 348 4.52 -1.39 7.33
N LEU A 349 4.96 -1.72 8.55
CA LEU A 349 6.28 -2.25 8.87
C LEU A 349 6.26 -3.75 9.22
N TYR A 350 7.40 -4.38 8.94
CA TYR A 350 7.66 -5.80 9.19
C TYR A 350 9.13 -6.02 9.55
N ASP A 351 9.44 -7.22 10.07
CA ASP A 351 10.81 -7.71 10.27
C ASP A 351 11.75 -6.69 10.94
N PRO A 352 11.40 -6.18 12.14
CA PRO A 352 12.27 -5.28 12.88
C PRO A 352 13.53 -6.01 13.36
N GLU A 353 14.53 -5.24 13.75
CA GLU A 353 15.61 -5.71 14.62
C GLU A 353 15.66 -4.83 15.88
N ILE A 354 16.22 -5.34 16.99
CA ILE A 354 16.39 -4.55 18.21
C ILE A 354 17.84 -4.64 18.69
N ALA A 355 18.50 -3.49 18.75
CA ALA A 355 19.78 -3.37 19.42
C ALA A 355 19.56 -3.09 20.91
N THR A 356 20.16 -3.89 21.79
CA THR A 356 20.08 -3.69 23.26
C THR A 356 21.39 -3.16 23.82
N LYS A 357 21.32 -2.42 24.92
CA LYS A 357 22.51 -1.97 25.64
C LYS A 357 23.37 -3.14 26.13
N ASP A 358 22.72 -4.15 26.70
CA ASP A 358 23.35 -5.39 27.13
C ASP A 358 23.02 -6.47 26.09
N LEU A 359 24.04 -7.04 25.42
CA LEU A 359 23.84 -8.04 24.37
C LEU A 359 23.28 -9.36 24.93
N PHE A 360 23.74 -9.76 26.11
CA PHE A 360 23.35 -11.01 26.77
C PHE A 360 22.30 -10.76 27.86
N CYS A 361 21.46 -11.77 28.09
CA CYS A 361 20.52 -11.77 29.19
C CYS A 361 21.26 -11.73 30.54
N LYS A 362 20.78 -10.92 31.49
CA LYS A 362 21.43 -10.80 32.81
C LYS A 362 21.36 -12.08 33.64
N SER A 363 20.30 -12.86 33.46
CA SER A 363 20.11 -14.14 34.15
C SER A 363 20.78 -15.32 33.44
N ASP A 364 21.15 -15.16 32.17
CA ASP A 364 21.83 -16.17 31.37
C ASP A 364 22.79 -15.50 30.39
N SER A 365 24.08 -15.50 30.74
CA SER A 365 25.13 -14.88 29.93
C SER A 365 25.42 -15.61 28.61
N THR A 366 24.80 -16.77 28.37
CA THR A 366 24.92 -17.51 27.11
C THR A 366 23.79 -17.15 26.13
N GLU A 367 22.72 -16.54 26.63
CA GLU A 367 21.56 -16.18 25.82
C GLU A 367 21.65 -14.73 25.34
N ILE A 368 21.70 -14.55 24.02
CA ILE A 368 21.60 -13.22 23.40
C ILE A 368 20.15 -12.72 23.46
N MET A 369 19.98 -11.44 23.82
CA MET A 369 18.71 -10.74 23.82
C MET A 369 18.15 -10.61 22.40
N PHE A 370 16.88 -10.96 22.22
CA PHE A 370 16.17 -10.99 20.93
C PHE A 370 16.78 -11.96 19.91
N CYS A 371 17.38 -11.48 18.82
CA CYS A 371 17.88 -12.29 17.71
C CYS A 371 19.34 -11.96 17.37
N ALA A 372 19.92 -12.71 16.44
CA ALA A 372 21.32 -12.54 16.02
C ALA A 372 21.62 -11.20 15.32
N GLY A 373 20.60 -10.47 14.88
CA GLY A 373 20.77 -9.14 14.32
C GLY A 373 21.01 -8.05 15.38
N ASN A 374 20.94 -8.39 16.68
CA ASN A 374 21.25 -7.48 17.77
C ASN A 374 22.75 -7.15 17.81
N LEU A 375 23.13 -6.08 17.13
CA LEU A 375 24.50 -5.55 17.12
C LEU A 375 24.82 -4.69 18.35
N SER A 376 23.90 -4.61 19.32
CA SER A 376 24.06 -3.95 20.61
C SER A 376 24.68 -2.55 20.49
N ALA A 377 25.72 -2.26 21.29
CA ALA A 377 26.37 -0.96 21.36
C ALA A 377 26.93 -0.48 20.01
N ILE A 378 27.29 -1.38 19.09
CA ILE A 378 27.82 -1.00 17.77
C ILE A 378 26.76 -0.23 16.99
N ALA A 379 25.57 -0.82 16.82
CA ALA A 379 24.50 -0.17 16.07
C ALA A 379 23.90 1.03 16.81
N ILE A 380 23.85 0.98 18.16
CA ILE A 380 23.45 2.15 18.97
C ILE A 380 24.39 3.32 18.72
N ASN A 381 25.70 3.11 18.82
CA ASN A 381 26.69 4.18 18.65
C ASN A 381 26.72 4.70 17.20
N GLU A 382 26.57 3.82 16.22
CA GLU A 382 26.53 4.20 14.80
C GLU A 382 25.32 5.07 14.49
N PHE A 383 24.12 4.70 14.95
CA PHE A 383 22.93 5.54 14.78
C PHE A 383 23.09 6.87 15.53
N VAL A 384 23.44 6.82 16.81
CA VAL A 384 23.55 7.99 17.67
C VAL A 384 24.55 9.00 17.10
N SER A 385 25.72 8.55 16.63
CA SER A 385 26.77 9.43 16.11
C SER A 385 26.42 10.09 14.77
N ASN A 386 25.58 9.47 13.96
CA ASN A 386 25.20 9.98 12.63
C ASN A 386 23.81 10.65 12.61
N HIS A 387 22.96 10.37 13.59
CA HIS A 387 21.60 10.88 13.61
C HIS A 387 21.58 12.39 13.88
N HIS A 388 20.88 13.11 13.01
CA HIS A 388 20.57 14.51 13.21
C HIS A 388 19.07 14.63 13.38
N CYS A 389 18.62 15.18 14.51
CA CYS A 389 17.20 15.37 14.76
C CYS A 389 16.57 16.15 13.60
N ASN A 390 15.48 15.59 13.06
CA ASN A 390 14.69 16.22 12.02
C ASN A 390 13.41 16.80 12.59
N LYS A 391 12.60 17.45 11.75
CA LYS A 391 11.35 18.11 12.16
C LYS A 391 10.38 17.16 12.88
N TYR A 392 10.38 15.86 12.59
CA TYR A 392 9.51 14.90 13.27
C TYR A 392 10.02 14.56 14.68
N CYS A 393 11.34 14.51 14.89
CA CYS A 393 11.92 14.40 16.23
C CYS A 393 11.51 15.60 17.10
N GLU A 394 11.52 16.80 16.52
CA GLU A 394 11.07 18.02 17.21
C GLU A 394 9.57 17.99 17.53
N LEU A 395 8.72 17.57 16.58
CA LEU A 395 7.28 17.40 16.80
C LEU A 395 6.97 16.37 17.91
N MET A 396 7.79 15.34 18.03
CA MET A 396 7.68 14.32 19.09
C MET A 396 8.33 14.75 20.41
N ASN A 397 8.88 15.97 20.50
CA ASN A 397 9.59 16.51 21.66
C ASN A 397 10.73 15.60 22.16
N LEU A 398 11.47 14.98 21.23
CA LEU A 398 12.62 14.14 21.58
C LEU A 398 13.83 14.99 22.00
N THR A 399 14.67 14.46 22.88
CA THR A 399 15.90 15.15 23.29
C THR A 399 16.88 15.14 22.13
N LYS A 400 17.62 16.23 21.93
CA LYS A 400 18.64 16.25 20.87
C LYS A 400 19.75 15.24 21.16
N VAL A 401 19.97 14.35 20.21
CA VAL A 401 21.13 13.46 20.18
C VAL A 401 22.28 14.24 19.55
N HIS A 402 23.31 14.52 20.36
CA HIS A 402 24.40 15.47 20.10
C HIS A 402 24.01 16.96 20.06
N CYS A 403 24.66 17.75 20.92
CA CYS A 403 24.75 19.21 20.83
C CYS A 403 26.14 19.59 20.33
#